data_AF-A0A530Z445-F1
#
_entry.id   AF-A0A530Z445-F1
#
_cell.length_a   1.000
_cell.length_b   1.000
_cell.length_c   1.000
_cell.angle_alpha   90.00
_cell.angle_beta   90.00
_cell.angle_gamma   90.00
#
_symmetry.space_group_name_H-M   'P 1'
#
loop_
_entity.id
_entity.type
_entity.pdbx_description
1 polymer ?
#
loop_
_entity_poly.entity_id
_entity_poly.type
_entity_poly.pdbx_seq_one_letter_code
_entity_poly.pdbx_strand_id
1 'polypeptide(L)'
;MQPTLFDWSPPCRVILFPMDRRVGRIRSTAEKMLAKPTDRAAESYRDQVTDGLLRQMAKAGIPDSTQDEQLGAFWSAVQAETIRLTYRDDNRPGDNVA
;
A
#
# COMPACT_ATOMS: atom_id res chain seq x y z
N MET A 1 -3.64 41.05 -28.82
CA MET A 1 -3.85 41.00 -27.36
C MET A 1 -2.89 39.95 -26.81
N GLN A 2 -1.96 40.34 -25.93
CA GLN A 2 -1.11 39.37 -25.22
C GLN A 2 -1.93 38.73 -24.10
N PRO A 3 -1.90 37.41 -23.91
CA PRO A 3 -2.52 36.79 -22.74
C PRO A 3 -1.85 37.34 -21.48
N THR A 4 -2.67 37.78 -20.51
CA THR A 4 -2.14 38.30 -19.25
C THR A 4 -1.68 37.14 -18.38
N LEU A 5 -0.65 37.34 -17.53
CA LEU A 5 -0.13 36.32 -16.60
C LEU A 5 -1.24 35.75 -15.68
N PHE A 6 -2.33 36.49 -15.50
CA PHE A 6 -3.45 36.15 -14.62
C PHE A 6 -4.52 35.27 -15.29
N ASP A 7 -4.47 35.10 -16.62
CA ASP A 7 -5.41 34.25 -17.38
C ASP A 7 -4.87 32.82 -17.59
N TRP A 8 -3.74 32.48 -16.99
CA TRP A 8 -3.12 31.16 -17.11
C TRP A 8 -3.83 30.12 -16.22
N SER A 9 -4.63 29.26 -16.83
CA SER A 9 -5.29 28.12 -16.17
C SER A 9 -4.80 26.80 -16.76
N PRO A 10 -3.61 26.30 -16.37
CA PRO A 10 -3.11 25.03 -16.88
C PRO A 10 -3.99 23.86 -16.40
N PRO A 11 -4.01 22.73 -17.11
CA PRO A 11 -4.64 21.52 -16.61
C PRO A 11 -4.02 21.08 -15.28
N CYS A 12 -4.81 21.01 -14.21
CA CYS A 12 -4.36 20.48 -12.93
C CYS A 12 -4.23 18.95 -13.01
N ARG A 13 -3.01 18.43 -12.84
CA ARG A 13 -2.72 17.00 -12.80
C ARG A 13 -2.37 16.56 -11.38
N VAL A 14 -3.08 15.56 -10.86
CA VAL A 14 -2.75 14.91 -9.59
C VAL A 14 -1.67 13.86 -9.83
N ILE A 15 -0.57 13.94 -9.09
CA ILE A 15 0.51 12.94 -9.12
C ILE A 15 0.50 12.21 -7.78
N LEU A 16 0.16 10.93 -7.79
CA LEU A 16 0.19 10.10 -6.60
C LEU A 16 1.64 9.85 -6.17
N PHE A 17 1.86 9.86 -4.86
CA PHE A 17 3.06 9.26 -4.30
C PHE A 17 3.01 7.73 -4.50
N PRO A 18 4.05 7.11 -5.09
CA PRO A 18 4.08 5.68 -5.42
C PRO A 18 3.75 4.81 -4.22
N MET A 19 2.88 3.83 -4.44
CA MET A 19 2.33 3.01 -3.37
C MET A 19 3.35 2.03 -2.76
N ASP A 20 4.27 1.51 -3.58
CA ASP A 20 5.40 0.66 -3.20
C ASP A 20 6.43 1.38 -2.30
N ARG A 21 6.48 2.72 -2.36
CA ARG A 21 7.37 3.54 -1.51
C ARG A 21 6.75 3.93 -0.17
N ARG A 22 5.51 3.52 0.12
CA ARG A 22 4.82 3.81 1.40
C ARG A 22 5.24 2.82 2.50
N VAL A 23 6.54 2.77 2.79
CA VAL A 23 7.18 1.73 3.63
C VAL A 23 6.49 1.56 4.99
N GLY A 24 6.15 2.64 5.69
CA GLY A 24 5.49 2.55 7.00
C GLY A 24 4.12 1.86 6.92
N ARG A 25 3.35 2.14 5.86
CA ARG A 25 2.05 1.49 5.63
C ARG A 25 2.23 0.03 5.22
N ILE A 26 3.20 -0.26 4.37
CA ILE A 26 3.54 -1.63 3.94
C ILE A 26 3.87 -2.51 5.14
N ARG A 27 4.79 -2.05 6.01
CA ARG A 27 5.16 -2.76 7.25
C ARG A 27 3.97 -3.00 8.16
N SER A 28 3.20 -1.95 8.44
CA SER A 28 2.02 -2.07 9.31
C SER A 28 0.98 -3.03 8.74
N THR A 29 0.76 -3.03 7.43
CA THR A 29 -0.18 -3.97 6.79
C THR A 29 0.35 -5.41 6.88
N ALA A 30 1.63 -5.65 6.60
CA ALA A 30 2.24 -6.98 6.71
C ALA A 30 2.14 -7.55 8.14
N GLU A 31 2.50 -6.74 9.14
CA GLU A 31 2.36 -7.09 10.57
C GLU A 31 0.90 -7.44 10.92
N LYS A 32 -0.06 -6.62 10.47
CA LYS A 32 -1.49 -6.85 10.73
C LYS A 32 -2.04 -8.08 10.01
N MET A 33 -1.50 -8.43 8.84
CA MET A 33 -1.86 -9.66 8.13
C MET A 33 -1.36 -10.88 8.91
N LEU A 34 -0.09 -10.89 9.33
CA LEU A 34 0.49 -11.98 10.13
C LEU A 34 -0.18 -12.15 11.49
N ALA A 35 -0.64 -11.05 12.09
CA ALA A 35 -1.37 -11.09 13.36
C ALA A 35 -2.81 -11.62 13.25
N LYS A 36 -3.32 -11.92 12.05
CA LYS A 36 -4.68 -12.48 11.91
C LYS A 36 -4.69 -13.95 12.33
N PRO A 37 -5.69 -14.37 13.13
CA PRO A 37 -5.73 -15.73 13.67
C PRO A 37 -6.09 -16.79 12.63
N THR A 38 -6.69 -16.38 11.50
CA THR A 38 -7.13 -17.27 10.42
C THR A 38 -6.89 -16.63 9.06
N ASP A 39 -6.69 -17.47 8.05
CA ASP A 39 -6.53 -17.02 6.66
C ASP A 39 -7.74 -16.21 6.19
N ARG A 40 -8.96 -16.64 6.54
CA ARG A 40 -10.19 -15.89 6.22
C ARG A 40 -10.21 -14.49 6.84
N ALA A 41 -9.68 -14.32 8.06
CA ALA A 41 -9.58 -13.01 8.67
C ALA A 41 -8.50 -12.14 8.00
N ALA A 42 -7.42 -12.74 7.49
CA ALA A 42 -6.41 -12.07 6.69
C ALA A 42 -6.95 -11.62 5.33
N GLU A 43 -7.71 -12.47 4.64
CA GLU A 43 -8.40 -12.14 3.39
C GLU A 43 -9.37 -10.97 3.57
N SER A 44 -10.27 -11.06 4.56
CA SER A 44 -11.21 -9.96 4.83
C SER A 44 -10.50 -8.64 5.15
N TYR A 45 -9.36 -8.70 5.84
CA TYR A 45 -8.55 -7.52 6.10
C TYR A 45 -7.88 -6.98 4.83
N ARG A 46 -7.38 -7.86 3.96
CA ARG A 46 -6.84 -7.50 2.64
C ARG A 46 -7.88 -6.77 1.80
N ASP A 47 -9.12 -7.25 1.77
CA ASP A 47 -10.22 -6.62 1.03
C ASP A 47 -10.51 -5.22 1.56
N GLN A 48 -10.60 -5.06 2.89
CA GLN A 48 -10.81 -3.75 3.53
C GLN A 48 -9.69 -2.74 3.18
N VAL A 49 -8.44 -3.18 3.20
CA VAL A 49 -7.30 -2.33 2.84
C VAL A 49 -7.36 -1.96 1.36
N THR A 50 -7.69 -2.91 0.50
CA THR A 50 -7.84 -2.72 -0.95
C THR A 50 -8.92 -1.71 -1.27
N ASP A 51 -10.13 -1.90 -0.75
CA ASP A 51 -11.26 -0.99 -0.92
C ASP A 51 -10.92 0.42 -0.45
N GLY A 52 -10.26 0.54 0.70
CA GLY A 52 -9.83 1.83 1.24
C GLY A 52 -8.86 2.56 0.31
N LEU A 53 -7.92 1.84 -0.30
CA LEU A 53 -6.93 2.42 -1.23
C LEU A 53 -7.58 2.82 -2.56
N LEU A 54 -8.41 1.96 -3.14
CA LEU A 54 -9.14 2.26 -4.38
C LEU A 54 -10.03 3.50 -4.21
N ARG A 55 -10.82 3.56 -3.11
CA ARG A 55 -11.65 4.74 -2.82
C ARG A 55 -10.84 6.03 -2.68
N GLN A 56 -9.65 5.96 -2.08
CA GLN A 56 -8.77 7.12 -1.94
C GLN A 56 -8.25 7.60 -3.30
N MET A 57 -7.82 6.68 -4.16
CA MET A 57 -7.29 7.03 -5.49
C MET A 57 -8.40 7.50 -6.43
N ALA A 58 -9.55 6.84 -6.43
CA ALA A 58 -10.72 7.26 -7.19
C ALA A 58 -11.18 8.68 -6.80
N LYS A 59 -11.24 8.97 -5.48
CA LYS A 59 -11.55 10.32 -4.99
C LYS A 59 -10.52 11.37 -5.44
N ALA A 60 -9.27 10.98 -5.65
CA ALA A 60 -8.21 11.83 -6.15
C ALA A 60 -8.21 11.98 -7.69
N GLY A 61 -9.18 11.38 -8.39
CA GLY A 61 -9.31 11.46 -9.85
C GLY A 61 -8.29 10.60 -10.62
N ILE A 62 -7.77 9.56 -9.97
CA ILE A 62 -6.75 8.70 -10.58
C ILE A 62 -7.43 7.65 -11.46
N PRO A 63 -6.99 7.45 -12.72
CA PRO A 63 -7.60 6.46 -13.62
C PRO A 63 -7.48 5.04 -13.08
N ASP A 64 -8.48 4.20 -13.34
CA ASP A 64 -8.56 2.82 -12.83
C ASP A 64 -7.33 1.97 -13.22
N SER A 65 -6.80 2.13 -14.44
CA SER A 65 -5.56 1.43 -14.84
C SER A 65 -4.37 1.79 -13.96
N THR A 66 -4.23 3.06 -13.59
CA THR A 66 -3.20 3.52 -12.66
C THR A 66 -3.49 3.04 -11.24
N GLN A 67 -4.76 2.95 -10.83
CA GLN A 67 -5.12 2.40 -9.53
C GLN A 67 -4.67 0.94 -9.40
N ASP A 68 -4.94 0.12 -10.43
CA ASP A 68 -4.58 -1.30 -10.46
C ASP A 68 -3.07 -1.51 -10.40
N GLU A 69 -2.31 -0.76 -11.20
CA GLU A 69 -0.83 -0.80 -11.18
C GLU A 69 -0.29 -0.46 -9.79
N GLN A 70 -0.79 0.63 -9.19
CA GLN A 70 -0.35 1.09 -7.87
C GLN A 70 -0.76 0.13 -6.76
N LEU A 71 -1.96 -0.45 -6.84
CA LEU A 71 -2.44 -1.45 -5.89
C LEU A 71 -1.65 -2.75 -5.98
N GLY A 72 -1.35 -3.22 -7.19
CA GLY A 72 -0.49 -4.38 -7.41
C GLY A 72 0.91 -4.16 -6.84
N ALA A 73 1.52 -3.00 -7.11
CA ALA A 73 2.83 -2.64 -6.56
C ALA A 73 2.83 -2.61 -5.03
N PHE A 74 1.77 -2.08 -4.42
CA PHE A 74 1.58 -2.10 -2.96
C PHE A 74 1.57 -3.53 -2.41
N TRP A 75 0.73 -4.40 -2.96
CA TRP A 75 0.56 -5.76 -2.44
C TRP A 75 1.78 -6.64 -2.67
N SER A 76 2.50 -6.45 -3.79
CA SER A 76 3.80 -7.09 -4.01
C SER A 76 4.82 -6.68 -2.94
N ALA A 77 4.87 -5.40 -2.58
CA ALA A 77 5.75 -4.92 -1.52
C ALA A 77 5.34 -5.42 -0.13
N VAL A 78 4.04 -5.51 0.16
CA VAL A 78 3.51 -6.11 1.39
C VAL A 78 3.89 -7.58 1.47
N GLN A 79 3.74 -8.34 0.38
CA GLN A 79 4.12 -9.75 0.35
C GLN A 79 5.62 -9.94 0.64
N ALA A 80 6.48 -9.13 0.00
CA ALA A 80 7.91 -9.16 0.26
C ALA A 80 8.24 -8.87 1.74
N GLU A 81 7.54 -7.91 2.35
CA GLU A 81 7.71 -7.57 3.75
C GLU A 81 7.18 -8.67 4.69
N THR A 82 6.04 -9.29 4.37
CA THR A 82 5.51 -10.45 5.11
C THR A 82 6.54 -11.58 5.12
N ILE A 83 7.11 -11.91 3.96
CA ILE A 83 8.17 -12.91 3.85
C ILE A 83 9.36 -12.54 4.75
N ARG A 84 9.81 -11.28 4.71
CA ARG A 84 10.91 -10.79 5.56
C ARG A 84 10.61 -10.95 7.05
N LEU A 85 9.38 -10.71 7.49
CA LEU A 85 8.96 -10.83 8.88
C LEU A 85 8.92 -12.29 9.33
N THR A 86 8.35 -13.19 8.53
CA THR A 86 8.31 -14.64 8.84
C THR A 86 9.72 -15.19 9.08
N TYR A 87 10.67 -14.92 8.18
CA TYR A 87 12.06 -15.37 8.37
C TYR A 87 12.79 -14.68 9.51
N ARG A 88 12.40 -13.46 9.90
CA ARG A 88 13.00 -12.77 11.05
C ARG A 88 12.57 -13.42 12.36
N ASP A 89 11.30 -13.83 12.47
CA ASP A 89 10.77 -14.47 13.68
C ASP A 89 11.27 -15.92 13.82
N ASP A 90 11.43 -16.66 12.72
CA ASP A 90 11.97 -18.01 12.71
C ASP A 90 13.46 -18.08 13.11
N ASN A 91 14.21 -17.00 12.89
CA ASN A 91 15.65 -16.97 13.15
C ASN A 91 16.02 -16.50 14.58
N ARG A 92 15.09 -16.62 15.55
CA ARG A 92 15.41 -16.52 16.98
C ARG A 92 16.09 -17.83 17.42
N PRO A 93 17.42 -17.88 17.65
CA PRO A 93 18.05 -19.05 18.23
C PRO A 93 17.46 -19.24 19.63
N GLY A 94 17.04 -20.47 19.95
CA GLY A 94 16.43 -20.80 21.23
C GLY A 94 17.31 -20.38 22.41
N ASP A 95 16.82 -19.42 23.17
CA ASP A 95 17.01 -19.36 24.62
C ASP A 95 16.30 -20.58 25.21
N ASN A 96 17.00 -21.72 25.26
CA ASN A 96 16.59 -22.86 26.06
C ASN A 96 17.83 -23.42 26.76
N VAL A 97 18.26 -22.69 27.78
CA VAL A 97 19.08 -23.19 28.88
C VAL A 97 18.21 -23.21 30.13
N ALA A 98 17.65 -24.38 30.43
CA ALA A 98 17.07 -24.74 31.71
C ALA A 98 17.37 -26.22 31.99
#